data_AF-A0A1U8N7H6-F1
#
_entry.id   AF-A0A1U8N7H6-F1
#
_cell.length_a   1.000
_cell.length_b   1.000
_cell.length_c   1.000
_cell.angle_alpha   90.00
_cell.angle_beta   90.00
_cell.angle_gamma   90.00
#
_symmetry.space_group_name_H-M   'P 1'
#
loop_
_entity.id
_entity.type
_entity.pdbx_description
1 polymer ?
#
loop_
_entity_poly.entity_id
_entity_poly.type
_entity_poly.pdbx_seq_one_letter_code
_entity_poly.pdbx_strand_id
1 'polypeptide(L)'
;MLLHLRAAATLLGIFTILLGLLYPAAMTAVAAVAFPEQAKGSLVLRDGQAVGSALIGQTFTQPRYLQPRPSAAGAGYDASASSGTNLGPTSAKLAQRLLADGEAMKRASGATILPADAITTSGSGLDPDISPAFAELQ
;
A
#
# COMPACT_ATOMS: atom_id res chain seq x y z
N MET A 1 -46.02 -17.39 5.36
CA MET A 1 -44.77 -17.51 6.15
C MET A 1 -43.80 -18.56 5.58
N LEU A 2 -44.14 -19.86 5.55
CA LEU A 2 -43.24 -20.92 5.03
C LEU A 2 -42.78 -20.74 3.58
N LEU A 3 -43.68 -20.30 2.69
CA LEU A 3 -43.33 -19.99 1.29
C LEU A 3 -42.28 -18.88 1.17
N HIS A 4 -42.33 -17.89 2.08
CA HIS A 4 -41.42 -16.74 2.07
C HIS A 4 -40.05 -17.15 2.62
N LEU A 5 -40.01 -17.99 3.66
CA LEU A 5 -38.77 -18.58 4.18
C LEU A 5 -38.07 -19.45 3.13
N ARG A 6 -38.82 -20.24 2.37
CA ARG A 6 -38.28 -21.04 1.26
C ARG A 6 -37.67 -20.14 0.18
N ALA A 7 -38.41 -19.13 -0.26
CA ALA A 7 -37.94 -18.19 -1.28
C ALA A 7 -36.66 -17.46 -0.84
N ALA A 8 -36.62 -16.98 0.41
CA ALA A 8 -35.44 -16.33 0.98
C ALA A 8 -34.22 -17.27 1.06
N ALA A 9 -34.41 -18.50 1.54
CA ALA A 9 -33.32 -19.49 1.62
C ALA A 9 -32.79 -19.88 0.24
N THR A 10 -33.68 -20.07 -0.75
CA THR A 10 -33.29 -20.37 -2.13
C THR A 10 -32.49 -19.21 -2.74
N LEU A 11 -32.97 -17.97 -2.63
CA LEU A 11 -32.26 -16.81 -3.16
C LEU A 11 -30.90 -16.61 -2.47
N LEU A 12 -30.85 -16.74 -1.15
CA LEU A 12 -29.60 -16.68 -0.39
C LEU A 12 -28.61 -17.73 -0.91
N GLY A 13 -29.03 -19.00 -1.03
CA GLY A 13 -28.17 -20.07 -1.54
C GLY A 13 -27.69 -19.82 -2.97
N ILE A 14 -28.57 -19.39 -3.86
CA ILE A 14 -28.21 -19.04 -5.25
C ILE A 14 -27.18 -17.93 -5.28
N PHE A 15 -27.40 -16.81 -4.56
CA PHE A 15 -26.46 -15.69 -4.58
C PHE A 15 -25.16 -15.99 -3.84
N THR A 16 -25.16 -16.82 -2.80
CA THR A 16 -23.93 -17.28 -2.16
C THR A 16 -23.09 -18.11 -3.13
N ILE A 17 -23.68 -19.04 -3.87
CA ILE A 17 -22.95 -19.84 -4.86
C ILE A 17 -22.48 -18.96 -6.02
N LEU A 18 -23.37 -18.11 -6.54
CA LEU A 18 -23.07 -17.27 -7.69
C LEU A 18 -21.99 -16.23 -7.38
N LEU A 19 -22.14 -15.47 -6.30
CA LEU A 19 -21.25 -14.34 -5.97
C LEU A 19 -20.06 -14.74 -5.10
N GLY A 20 -20.18 -15.82 -4.31
CA GLY A 20 -19.13 -16.29 -3.44
C GLY A 20 -18.21 -17.35 -4.07
N LEU A 21 -18.68 -18.10 -5.08
CA LEU A 21 -17.90 -19.17 -5.72
C LEU A 21 -17.73 -18.95 -7.21
N LEU A 22 -18.82 -18.89 -7.98
CA LEU A 22 -18.75 -18.85 -9.44
C LEU A 22 -18.08 -17.57 -9.94
N TYR A 23 -18.45 -16.41 -9.38
CA TYR A 23 -17.89 -15.13 -9.78
C TYR A 23 -16.38 -15.01 -9.44
N PRO A 24 -15.91 -15.27 -8.20
CA PRO A 24 -14.48 -15.24 -7.91
C PRO A 24 -13.68 -16.23 -8.77
N ALA A 25 -14.16 -17.46 -8.96
CA ALA A 25 -13.47 -18.46 -9.77
C ALA A 25 -13.35 -18.02 -11.24
N ALA A 26 -14.43 -17.50 -11.82
CA ALA A 26 -14.43 -16.98 -13.18
C ALA A 26 -13.44 -15.79 -13.32
N MET A 27 -13.47 -14.85 -12.37
CA MET A 27 -12.55 -13.71 -12.38
C MET A 27 -11.09 -14.14 -12.22
N THR A 28 -10.79 -15.11 -11.34
CA THR A 28 -9.44 -15.67 -11.20
C THR A 28 -8.97 -16.33 -12.50
N ALA A 29 -9.81 -17.12 -13.17
CA ALA A 29 -9.45 -17.76 -14.43
C ALA A 29 -9.17 -16.74 -15.54
N VAL A 30 -10.04 -15.72 -15.67
CA VAL A 30 -9.86 -14.64 -16.65
C VAL A 30 -8.58 -13.86 -16.37
N ALA A 31 -8.35 -13.47 -15.11
CA ALA A 31 -7.16 -12.72 -14.72
C ALA A 31 -5.86 -13.52 -14.94
N ALA A 32 -5.87 -14.82 -14.64
CA ALA A 32 -4.70 -15.68 -14.84
C ALA A 32 -4.30 -15.84 -16.31
N VAL A 33 -5.26 -15.79 -17.24
CA VAL A 33 -4.99 -15.89 -18.68
C VAL A 33 -4.66 -14.53 -19.30
N ALA A 34 -5.42 -13.50 -18.97
CA ALA A 34 -5.27 -12.18 -19.59
C ALA A 34 -4.13 -11.34 -18.97
N PHE A 35 -3.90 -11.47 -17.66
CA PHE A 35 -2.97 -10.65 -16.87
C PHE A 35 -2.18 -11.47 -15.84
N PRO A 36 -1.41 -12.48 -16.28
CA PRO A 36 -0.77 -13.45 -15.38
C PRO A 36 0.20 -12.83 -14.38
N GLU A 37 0.94 -11.78 -14.77
CA GLU A 37 1.89 -11.09 -13.89
C GLU A 37 1.18 -10.31 -12.78
N GLN A 38 0.16 -9.52 -13.14
CA GLN A 38 -0.61 -8.72 -12.21
C GLN A 38 -1.46 -9.59 -11.28
N ALA A 39 -2.05 -10.66 -11.80
CA ALA A 39 -2.83 -11.62 -11.01
C ALA A 39 -1.99 -12.34 -9.95
N LYS A 40 -0.67 -12.45 -10.16
CA LYS A 40 0.30 -12.99 -9.20
C LYS A 40 0.93 -11.93 -8.30
N GLY A 41 0.46 -10.68 -8.38
CA GLY A 41 0.91 -9.58 -7.51
C GLY A 41 2.07 -8.76 -8.07
N SER A 42 2.35 -8.83 -9.37
CA SER A 42 3.41 -8.06 -10.04
C SER A 42 4.78 -8.20 -9.36
N LEU A 43 5.16 -9.45 -9.05
CA LEU A 43 6.38 -9.74 -8.31
C LEU A 43 7.62 -9.38 -9.12
N VAL A 44 8.61 -8.79 -8.46
CA VAL A 44 9.94 -8.55 -9.03
C VAL A 44 10.82 -9.72 -8.63
N LEU A 45 11.38 -10.39 -9.62
CA LEU A 45 12.28 -11.54 -9.43
C LEU A 45 13.73 -11.13 -9.70
N ARG A 46 14.65 -11.58 -8.85
CA ARG A 46 16.09 -11.52 -9.07
C ARG A 46 16.67 -12.91 -8.88
N ASP A 47 17.34 -13.42 -9.91
CA ASP A 47 17.93 -14.77 -9.89
C ASP A 47 16.94 -15.88 -9.51
N GLY A 48 15.68 -15.74 -9.96
CA GLY A 48 14.59 -16.67 -9.67
C GLY A 48 13.96 -16.54 -8.28
N GLN A 49 14.44 -15.63 -7.44
CA GLN A 49 13.88 -15.36 -6.12
C GLN A 49 13.01 -14.10 -6.13
N ALA A 50 11.87 -14.14 -5.45
CA ALA A 50 11.02 -12.98 -5.28
C ALA A 50 11.68 -11.99 -4.30
N VAL A 51 12.02 -10.80 -4.79
CA VAL A 51 12.64 -9.73 -4.00
C VAL A 51 11.65 -8.63 -3.62
N GLY A 52 10.43 -8.67 -4.15
CA GLY A 52 9.40 -7.68 -3.87
C GLY A 52 8.25 -7.73 -4.88
N SER A 53 7.43 -6.68 -4.85
CA SER A 53 6.41 -6.40 -5.86
C SER A 53 6.63 -4.98 -6.39
N ALA A 54 6.33 -4.75 -7.67
CA ALA A 54 6.34 -3.41 -8.25
C ALA A 54 5.30 -2.47 -7.60
N LEU A 55 4.38 -3.01 -6.80
CA LEU A 55 3.27 -2.26 -6.19
C LEU A 55 3.45 -2.01 -4.69
N ILE A 56 4.53 -2.52 -4.09
CA ILE A 56 4.73 -2.49 -2.63
C ILE A 56 6.10 -1.90 -2.31
N GLY A 57 6.09 -0.78 -1.58
CA GLY A 57 7.30 -0.18 -1.05
C GLY A 57 7.97 -1.05 0.01
N GLN A 58 9.27 -0.85 0.19
CA GLN A 58 10.07 -1.54 1.21
C GLN A 58 10.85 -0.53 2.02
N THR A 59 11.22 -0.91 3.24
CA THR A 59 12.12 -0.13 4.07
C THR A 59 13.54 -0.18 3.48
N PHE A 60 14.00 0.93 2.90
CA PHE A 60 15.39 1.14 2.54
C PHE A 60 16.05 2.10 3.52
N THR A 61 17.23 1.74 4.04
CA THR A 61 17.98 2.54 5.02
C THR A 61 19.43 2.81 4.60
N GLN A 62 19.91 2.18 3.53
CA GLN A 62 21.28 2.33 3.07
C GLN A 62 21.40 3.57 2.16
N PRO A 63 22.48 4.36 2.26
CA PRO A 63 22.64 5.61 1.49
C PRO A 63 22.63 5.45 -0.03
N ARG A 64 22.90 4.24 -0.54
CA ARG A 64 22.90 3.94 -1.99
C ARG A 64 21.51 3.77 -2.59
N TYR A 65 20.47 3.72 -1.77
CA TYR A 65 19.09 3.57 -2.20
C TYR A 65 18.32 4.86 -1.96
N LEU A 66 17.34 5.12 -2.83
CA LEU A 66 16.33 6.12 -2.57
C LEU A 66 15.57 5.74 -1.29
N GLN A 67 15.50 6.70 -0.38
CA GLN A 67 14.70 6.64 0.82
C GLN A 67 13.23 6.74 0.44
N PRO A 68 12.40 5.79 0.88
CA PRO A 68 10.99 5.81 0.63
C PRO A 68 10.30 6.84 1.54
N ARG A 69 9.00 7.04 1.34
CA ARG A 69 8.18 7.83 2.27
C ARG A 69 8.18 7.18 3.67
N PRO A 70 7.99 7.96 4.75
CA PRO A 70 7.76 7.37 6.06
C PRO A 70 6.53 6.43 6.04
N SER A 71 6.62 5.28 6.68
CA SER A 71 5.54 4.29 6.76
C SER A 71 5.04 4.13 8.21
N ALA A 72 3.72 3.94 8.34
CA ALA A 72 3.03 3.61 9.59
C ALA A 72 2.42 2.19 9.57
N ALA A 73 2.73 1.38 8.56
CA ALA A 73 2.28 0.00 8.47
C ALA A 73 3.13 -0.90 9.37
N GLY A 74 2.56 -1.39 10.48
CA GLY A 74 3.25 -2.25 11.44
C GLY A 74 4.53 -1.60 11.99
N ALA A 75 5.67 -2.27 11.80
CA ALA A 75 7.01 -1.75 12.14
C ALA A 75 7.66 -0.89 11.02
N GLY A 76 6.90 -0.56 9.97
CA GLY A 76 7.35 0.13 8.76
C GLY A 76 7.35 -0.80 7.55
N TYR A 77 6.54 -0.46 6.55
CA TYR A 77 6.35 -1.24 5.32
C TYR A 77 5.95 -2.71 5.52
N ASP A 78 5.27 -3.02 6.63
CA ASP A 78 4.76 -4.37 6.90
C ASP A 78 3.50 -4.65 6.08
N ALA A 79 3.62 -5.53 5.08
CA ALA A 79 2.52 -5.90 4.18
C ALA A 79 1.33 -6.57 4.88
N SER A 80 1.51 -7.11 6.09
CA SER A 80 0.43 -7.66 6.91
C SER A 80 -0.37 -6.58 7.66
N ALA A 81 0.14 -5.34 7.69
CA ALA A 81 -0.38 -4.24 8.50
C ALA A 81 -0.62 -2.94 7.68
N SER A 82 -1.26 -3.05 6.52
CA SER A 82 -1.62 -1.91 5.65
C SER A 82 -2.46 -0.85 6.38
N SER A 83 -1.85 0.29 6.72
CA SER A 83 -2.48 1.41 7.42
C SER A 83 -1.68 2.71 7.30
N GLY A 84 -2.38 3.84 7.44
CA GLY A 84 -1.79 5.17 7.65
C GLY A 84 -1.75 5.55 9.13
N THR A 85 -1.27 6.78 9.41
CA THR A 85 -1.19 7.31 10.79
C THR A 85 -2.53 7.76 11.37
N ASN A 86 -3.52 8.06 10.51
CA ASN A 86 -4.86 8.53 10.88
C ASN A 86 -4.88 9.75 11.82
N LEU A 87 -3.88 10.64 11.69
CA LEU A 87 -3.80 11.89 12.45
C LEU A 87 -4.50 13.03 11.67
N GLY A 88 -5.39 13.76 12.36
CA GLY A 88 -6.04 14.95 11.80
C GLY A 88 -5.10 16.16 11.68
N PRO A 89 -5.47 17.17 10.88
CA PRO A 89 -4.62 18.35 10.62
C PRO A 89 -4.36 19.23 11.86
N THR A 90 -5.22 19.16 12.88
CA THR A 90 -5.06 19.87 14.16
C THR A 90 -4.27 19.08 15.21
N SER A 91 -3.73 17.91 14.84
CA SER A 91 -3.01 17.04 15.76
C SER A 91 -1.65 17.62 16.14
N ALA A 92 -1.44 17.87 17.43
CA ALA A 92 -0.13 18.28 17.95
C ALA A 92 0.96 17.22 17.68
N LYS A 93 0.61 15.92 17.73
CA LYS A 93 1.54 14.82 17.43
C LYS A 93 2.01 14.86 15.98
N LEU A 94 1.10 15.14 15.04
CA LEU A 94 1.44 15.29 13.63
C LEU A 94 2.35 16.50 13.41
N ALA A 95 1.99 17.65 13.97
CA ALA A 95 2.77 18.88 13.84
C ALA A 95 4.21 18.70 14.38
N GLN A 96 4.36 18.11 15.57
CA GLN A 96 5.68 17.84 16.15
C GLN A 96 6.52 16.89 15.28
N ARG A 97 5.89 15.83 14.74
CA ARG A 97 6.58 14.87 13.86
C ARG A 97 7.05 15.52 12.57
N LEU A 98 6.20 16.30 11.90
CA LEU A 98 6.54 16.98 10.65
C LEU A 98 7.66 18.02 10.84
N LEU A 99 7.65 18.75 11.96
CA LEU A 99 8.73 19.69 12.28
C LEU A 99 10.05 18.95 12.51
N ALA A 100 10.05 17.86 13.29
CA ALA A 100 11.25 17.07 13.55
C ALA A 100 11.81 16.41 12.29
N ASP A 101 10.96 15.76 11.50
CA ASP A 101 11.33 15.09 10.24
C ASP A 101 11.78 16.11 9.20
N GLY A 102 11.11 17.27 9.11
CA GLY A 102 11.49 18.37 8.23
C GLY A 102 12.90 18.87 8.53
N GLU A 103 13.22 19.16 9.79
CA GLU A 103 14.56 19.62 10.15
C GLU A 103 15.63 18.54 9.95
N ALA A 104 15.29 17.26 10.15
CA ALA A 104 16.19 16.15 9.84
C ALA A 104 16.46 16.04 8.33
N MET A 105 15.42 16.12 7.50
CA MET A 105 15.51 16.00 6.05
C MET A 105 16.25 17.17 5.41
N LYS A 106 16.02 18.41 5.88
CA LYS A 106 16.80 19.58 5.44
C LYS A 106 18.29 19.43 5.78
N ARG A 107 18.62 18.93 6.97
CA ARG A 107 20.02 18.66 7.36
C ARG A 107 20.67 17.57 6.51
N ALA A 108 19.93 16.54 6.13
CA ALA A 108 20.44 15.45 5.31
C ALA A 108 20.66 15.86 3.84
N SER A 109 19.73 16.63 3.28
CA SER A 109 19.74 17.01 1.85
C SER A 109 20.40 18.36 1.55
N GLY A 110 20.52 19.25 2.55
CA GLY A 110 20.90 20.65 2.35
C GLY A 110 19.81 21.52 1.73
N ALA A 111 18.61 20.98 1.47
CA ALA A 111 17.52 21.72 0.86
C ALA A 111 16.82 22.67 1.86
N THR A 112 16.40 23.84 1.37
CA THR A 112 15.61 24.81 2.17
C THR A 112 14.11 24.50 2.10
N ILE A 113 13.64 24.03 0.94
CA ILE A 113 12.24 23.67 0.68
C ILE A 113 12.20 22.17 0.42
N LEU A 114 11.32 21.47 1.16
CA LEU A 114 11.13 20.04 1.01
C LEU A 114 9.84 19.76 0.23
N PRO A 115 9.86 18.79 -0.71
CA PRO A 115 8.65 18.16 -1.22
C PRO A 115 7.81 17.57 -0.06
N ALA A 116 6.49 17.60 -0.18
CA ALA A 116 5.61 17.18 0.91
C ALA A 116 5.74 15.68 1.25
N ASP A 117 5.94 14.84 0.25
CA ASP A 117 6.13 13.39 0.37
C ASP A 117 7.46 12.99 1.04
N ALA A 118 8.43 13.91 1.13
CA ALA A 118 9.68 13.68 1.84
C ALA A 118 9.48 13.46 3.36
N ILE A 119 8.41 14.01 3.92
CA ILE A 119 8.15 13.99 5.37
C ILE A 119 6.73 13.51 5.75
N THR A 120 5.84 13.34 4.77
CA THR A 120 4.47 12.87 5.03
C THR A 120 4.34 11.38 4.77
N THR A 121 3.70 10.68 5.71
CA THR A 121 3.36 9.27 5.55
C THR A 121 2.28 9.07 4.49
N SER A 122 2.29 7.91 3.82
CA SER A 122 1.21 7.52 2.92
C SER A 122 -0.04 7.00 3.66
N GLY A 123 -1.17 6.93 2.97
CA GLY A 123 -2.43 6.41 3.52
C GLY A 123 -2.46 4.88 3.66
N SER A 124 -1.77 4.16 2.78
CA SER A 124 -1.65 2.69 2.83
C SER A 124 -0.54 2.22 3.77
N GLY A 125 0.48 3.06 4.00
CA GLY A 125 1.72 2.66 4.64
C GLY A 125 2.62 1.74 3.80
N LEU A 126 2.22 1.40 2.57
CA LEU A 126 2.94 0.49 1.67
C LEU A 126 3.30 1.14 0.32
N ASP A 127 3.23 2.47 0.26
CA ASP A 127 3.44 3.27 -0.94
C ASP A 127 4.83 3.02 -1.57
N PRO A 128 4.89 2.49 -2.80
CA PRO A 128 6.15 2.27 -3.52
C PRO A 128 6.71 3.56 -4.13
N ASP A 129 5.93 4.65 -4.16
CA ASP A 129 6.23 5.82 -4.96
C ASP A 129 6.73 7.00 -4.12
N ILE A 130 7.62 7.77 -4.74
CA ILE A 130 8.01 9.12 -4.33
C ILE A 130 7.90 10.05 -5.54
N SER A 131 7.71 11.34 -5.28
CA SER A 131 7.72 12.36 -6.32
C SER A 131 9.12 12.48 -6.94
N PRO A 132 9.22 12.86 -8.22
CA PRO A 132 10.52 13.15 -8.84
C PRO A 132 11.32 14.21 -8.07
N ALA A 133 10.66 15.22 -7.52
CA ALA A 133 11.31 16.26 -6.73
C ALA A 133 11.94 15.71 -5.43
N PHE A 134 11.31 14.72 -4.79
CA PHE A 134 11.92 14.06 -3.63
C PHE A 134 13.04 13.10 -4.04
N ALA A 135 12.93 12.45 -5.19
CA ALA A 135 14.00 11.61 -5.72
C ALA A 135 15.26 12.41 -6.09
N GLU A 136 15.11 13.58 -6.72
CA GLU A 136 16.22 14.47 -7.12
C GLU A 136 16.94 15.13 -5.93
N LEU A 137 16.29 15.17 -4.76
CA LEU A 137 16.80 15.78 -3.54
C LEU A 137 17.75 14.85 -2.74
N GLN A 138 17.82 13.56 -3.11
CA GLN A 138 18.53 12.51 -2.38
C GLN A 138 19.87 12.12 -3.00
#